data_AF-A0A978U340-F1
#
_entry.id   AF-A0A978U340-F1
#
_cell.length_a   1.000
_cell.length_b   1.000
_cell.length_c   1.000
_cell.angle_alpha   90.00
_cell.angle_beta   90.00
_cell.angle_gamma   90.00
#
_symmetry.space_group_name_H-M   'P 1'
#
loop_
_entity.id
_entity.type
_entity.pdbx_description
1 polymer ?
#
loop_
_entity_poly.entity_id
_entity_poly.type
_entity_poly.pdbx_seq_one_letter_code
_entity_poly.pdbx_strand_id
1 'polypeptide(L)'
;MKNAEQLTIYVAEGDSVTSRNKHCVQGKLLYQALMDAARQSGITGMTVMRTAVGYGQRYRHISVDWMMELAPQIIMVLTTIDQPEAIARYVPQVQALVEYGLAIKEPVTVVHHAPVSPDELAQPLQKFMPLREQENLMSDFERLTIYVGESEQWQGKPVHLALVEEARRCGLMGATAVRGVTGYGKHTQEQIKLLGIIELSSDLPMVVTVIDQIDKIEQFLPLVQAMVGGGIVVRDAVNVVHHAPVK
;
A
#
# COMPACT_ATOMS: atom_id res chain seq x y z
N MET A 1 -4.57 -5.12 22.36
CA MET A 1 -3.44 -4.22 22.03
C MET A 1 -3.99 -2.83 21.73
N LYS A 2 -3.62 -1.77 22.47
CA LYS A 2 -4.18 -0.41 22.24
C LYS A 2 -3.32 0.43 21.28
N ASN A 3 -1.99 0.33 21.41
CA ASN A 3 -1.03 0.95 20.50
C ASN A 3 -0.38 -0.15 19.65
N ALA A 4 -0.38 0.04 18.34
CA ALA A 4 0.26 -0.86 17.39
C ALA A 4 0.96 -0.04 16.30
N GLU A 5 1.82 -0.69 15.53
CA GLU A 5 2.42 -0.11 14.34
C GLU A 5 2.01 -0.95 13.12
N GLN A 6 1.65 -0.25 12.05
CA GLN A 6 1.50 -0.85 10.73
C GLN A 6 2.82 -0.70 9.97
N LEU A 7 3.33 -1.78 9.42
CA LEU A 7 4.45 -1.79 8.48
C LEU A 7 3.94 -2.24 7.11
N THR A 8 4.10 -1.38 6.09
CA THR A 8 3.71 -1.66 4.71
C THR A 8 4.94 -1.64 3.81
N ILE A 9 5.15 -2.72 3.05
CA ILE A 9 6.33 -2.97 2.23
C ILE A 9 5.88 -3.14 0.77
N TYR A 10 6.50 -2.37 -0.12
CA TYR A 10 6.28 -2.41 -1.56
C TYR A 10 7.52 -3.00 -2.23
N VAL A 11 7.36 -4.16 -2.86
CA VAL A 11 8.42 -4.90 -3.58
C VAL A 11 7.87 -5.44 -4.90
N ALA A 12 8.71 -5.82 -5.87
CA ALA A 12 8.21 -6.47 -7.07
C ALA A 12 8.06 -7.99 -6.88
N GLU A 13 7.05 -8.57 -7.52
CA GLU A 13 6.74 -10.01 -7.49
C GLU A 13 7.92 -10.88 -7.94
N GLY A 14 8.65 -10.44 -8.97
CA GLY A 14 9.82 -11.14 -9.52
C GLY A 14 11.14 -10.93 -8.78
N ASP A 15 11.17 -10.10 -7.73
CA ASP A 15 12.40 -9.89 -6.96
C ASP A 15 12.77 -11.17 -6.19
N SER A 16 14.06 -11.49 -6.16
CA SER A 16 14.59 -12.66 -5.47
C SER A 16 15.71 -12.24 -4.51
N VAL A 17 15.93 -13.05 -3.48
CA VAL A 17 16.97 -12.75 -2.49
C VAL A 17 18.35 -12.93 -3.12
N THR A 18 19.16 -11.86 -3.09
CA THR A 18 20.53 -11.87 -3.62
C THR A 18 21.51 -12.53 -2.64
N SER A 19 22.66 -13.03 -3.14
CA SER A 19 23.58 -13.88 -2.36
C SER A 19 24.33 -13.17 -1.20
N ARG A 20 23.97 -11.93 -0.86
CA ARG A 20 24.55 -11.20 0.27
C ARG A 20 24.01 -11.68 1.62
N ASN A 21 22.85 -12.34 1.67
CA ASN A 21 22.27 -12.84 2.92
C ASN A 21 22.62 -14.32 3.16
N LYS A 22 23.54 -14.56 4.11
CA LYS A 22 23.98 -15.91 4.52
C LYS A 22 22.88 -16.81 5.09
N HIS A 23 21.72 -16.23 5.44
CA HIS A 23 20.58 -16.92 6.05
C HIS A 23 19.40 -17.16 5.09
N CYS A 24 19.55 -16.84 3.80
CA CYS A 24 18.49 -17.03 2.81
C CYS A 24 18.92 -17.98 1.69
N VAL A 25 17.98 -18.80 1.21
CA VAL A 25 18.20 -19.71 0.09
C VAL A 25 18.25 -18.89 -1.20
N GLN A 26 19.39 -18.93 -1.89
CA GLN A 26 19.59 -18.27 -3.17
C GLN A 26 18.54 -18.75 -4.20
N GLY A 27 17.83 -17.82 -4.86
CA GLY A 27 16.77 -18.14 -5.83
C GLY A 27 15.34 -18.15 -5.26
N LYS A 28 15.16 -17.91 -3.96
CA LYS A 28 13.84 -17.73 -3.34
C LYS A 28 13.24 -16.36 -3.67
N LEU A 29 11.91 -16.32 -3.90
CA LEU A 29 11.17 -15.07 -4.12
C LEU A 29 11.21 -14.18 -2.87
N LEU A 30 11.45 -12.89 -3.06
CA LEU A 30 11.70 -11.91 -1.99
C LEU A 30 10.52 -11.86 -1.01
N TYR A 31 9.28 -11.86 -1.50
CA TYR A 31 8.11 -11.81 -0.63
C TYR A 31 7.99 -13.03 0.29
N GLN A 32 8.39 -14.22 -0.18
CA GLN A 32 8.39 -15.43 0.65
C GLN A 32 9.46 -15.33 1.74
N ALA A 33 10.62 -14.75 1.41
CA ALA A 33 11.66 -14.48 2.39
C ALA A 33 11.21 -13.45 3.44
N LEU A 34 10.50 -12.39 3.03
CA LEU A 34 9.90 -11.41 3.94
C LEU A 34 8.85 -12.06 4.86
N MET A 35 7.98 -12.92 4.33
CA MET A 35 7.01 -13.65 5.15
C MET A 35 7.69 -14.56 6.19
N ASP A 36 8.77 -15.25 5.82
CA ASP A 36 9.49 -16.09 6.76
C ASP A 36 10.26 -15.28 7.81
N ALA A 37 10.87 -14.16 7.40
CA ALA A 37 11.50 -13.21 8.31
C ALA A 37 10.49 -12.61 9.32
N ALA A 38 9.26 -12.32 8.87
CA ALA A 38 8.18 -11.86 9.73
C ALA A 38 7.83 -12.92 10.78
N ARG A 39 7.63 -14.17 10.36
CA ARG A 39 7.38 -15.30 11.27
C ARG A 39 8.50 -15.47 12.30
N GLN A 40 9.75 -15.42 11.87
CA GLN A 40 10.92 -15.53 12.75
C GLN A 40 11.04 -14.37 13.74
N SER A 41 10.59 -13.18 13.35
CA SER A 41 10.57 -11.98 14.21
C SER A 41 9.42 -11.97 15.23
N GLY A 42 8.52 -12.96 15.14
CA GLY A 42 7.35 -13.09 15.99
C GLY A 42 6.18 -12.19 15.56
N ILE A 43 6.08 -11.85 14.27
CA ILE A 43 4.93 -11.13 13.72
C ILE A 43 3.70 -12.05 13.71
N THR A 44 2.61 -11.56 14.26
CA THR A 44 1.34 -12.27 14.49
C THR A 44 0.61 -12.56 13.18
N GLY A 45 0.67 -11.64 12.22
CA GLY A 45 -0.01 -11.77 10.95
C GLY A 45 0.56 -10.84 9.88
N MET A 46 0.46 -11.27 8.62
CA MET A 46 0.86 -10.49 7.47
C MET A 46 -0.10 -10.76 6.32
N THR A 47 -0.51 -9.70 5.63
CA THR A 47 -1.34 -9.74 4.44
C THR A 47 -0.50 -9.36 3.24
N VAL A 48 -0.60 -10.15 2.17
CA VAL A 48 0.08 -9.88 0.89
C VAL A 48 -0.98 -9.60 -0.16
N MET A 49 -0.84 -8.47 -0.85
CA MET A 49 -1.74 -8.04 -1.92
C MET A 49 -0.96 -7.89 -3.23
N ARG A 50 -1.56 -8.36 -4.33
CA ARG A 50 -1.04 -8.16 -5.69
C ARG A 50 -1.69 -6.91 -6.28
N THR A 51 -0.91 -6.08 -6.95
CA THR A 51 -1.38 -4.79 -7.49
C THR A 51 -1.93 -4.97 -8.90
N ALA A 52 -2.88 -4.12 -9.29
CA ALA A 52 -3.45 -4.13 -10.63
C ALA A 52 -2.58 -3.35 -11.61
N VAL A 53 -1.99 -2.24 -11.16
CA VAL A 53 -0.98 -1.51 -11.91
C VAL A 53 -0.01 -0.82 -10.95
N GLY A 54 1.26 -0.73 -11.30
CA GLY A 54 2.20 0.06 -10.51
C GLY A 54 3.58 0.15 -11.13
N TYR A 55 4.36 1.10 -10.64
CA TYR A 55 5.80 1.14 -10.87
C TYR A 55 6.50 1.59 -9.59
N GLY A 56 7.70 1.06 -9.40
CA GLY A 56 8.59 1.40 -8.30
C GLY A 56 9.94 1.81 -8.83
N GLN A 57 10.82 2.24 -7.93
CA GLN A 57 12.14 2.73 -8.25
C GLN A 57 12.88 1.85 -9.29
N ARG A 58 12.98 0.53 -9.05
CA ARG A 58 13.70 -0.41 -9.92
C ARG A 58 13.13 -0.57 -11.33
N TYR A 59 11.81 -0.43 -11.49
CA TYR A 59 11.13 -0.75 -12.73
C TYR A 59 10.47 0.52 -13.29
N ARG A 60 11.19 1.22 -14.19
CA ARG A 60 10.70 2.44 -14.86
C ARG A 60 9.57 2.22 -15.86
N HIS A 61 9.19 0.98 -16.11
CA HIS A 61 8.04 0.61 -16.93
C HIS A 61 6.85 0.33 -16.02
N ILE A 62 5.67 0.72 -16.47
CA ILE A 62 4.42 0.51 -15.74
C ILE A 62 3.99 -0.92 -15.99
N SER A 63 3.90 -1.70 -14.91
CA SER A 63 3.38 -3.06 -14.95
C SER A 63 1.87 -2.99 -14.78
N VAL A 64 1.13 -3.62 -15.70
CA VAL A 64 -0.34 -3.69 -15.63
C VAL A 64 -0.78 -5.15 -15.71
N ASP A 65 -1.69 -5.55 -14.83
CA ASP A 65 -2.32 -6.87 -14.80
C ASP A 65 -3.53 -6.89 -15.76
N TRP A 66 -3.29 -6.87 -17.08
CA TRP A 66 -4.35 -6.78 -18.12
C TRP A 66 -5.22 -8.03 -18.28
N MET A 67 -4.84 -9.10 -17.61
CA MET A 67 -5.52 -10.38 -17.46
C MET A 67 -4.79 -11.02 -16.27
N MET A 68 -5.38 -11.97 -15.54
CA MET A 68 -4.70 -12.59 -14.38
C MET A 68 -3.42 -13.41 -14.74
N GLU A 69 -2.74 -13.09 -15.82
CA GLU A 69 -1.58 -13.80 -16.38
C GLU A 69 -0.49 -12.82 -16.85
N LEU A 70 0.72 -13.04 -16.28
CA LEU A 70 2.03 -12.89 -16.94
C LEU A 70 2.67 -11.49 -17.09
N ALA A 71 2.45 -10.53 -16.17
CA ALA A 71 3.41 -9.43 -16.02
C ALA A 71 4.45 -9.79 -14.92
N PRO A 72 5.71 -10.16 -15.26
CA PRO A 72 6.69 -10.69 -14.30
C PRO A 72 7.22 -9.68 -13.26
N GLN A 73 6.64 -8.48 -13.17
CA GLN A 73 7.15 -7.35 -12.40
C GLN A 73 6.04 -6.51 -11.76
N ILE A 74 4.93 -7.15 -11.35
CA ILE A 74 3.86 -6.47 -10.61
C ILE A 74 4.33 -6.14 -9.19
N ILE A 75 3.94 -4.97 -8.68
CA ILE A 75 4.23 -4.60 -7.29
C ILE A 75 3.38 -5.46 -6.37
N MET A 76 3.97 -5.96 -5.30
CA MET A 76 3.28 -6.59 -4.19
C MET A 76 3.37 -5.71 -2.96
N VAL A 77 2.24 -5.57 -2.30
CA VAL A 77 2.08 -4.82 -1.05
C VAL A 77 1.95 -5.83 0.08
N LEU A 78 2.97 -5.90 0.93
CA LEU A 78 2.95 -6.70 2.15
C LEU A 78 2.66 -5.77 3.32
N THR A 79 1.60 -6.03 4.07
CA THR A 79 1.24 -5.23 5.25
C THR A 79 1.12 -6.10 6.49
N THR A 80 1.58 -5.57 7.62
CA THR A 80 1.45 -6.20 8.94
C THR A 80 1.12 -5.14 9.98
N ILE A 81 0.31 -5.52 10.96
CA ILE A 81 -0.06 -4.68 12.11
C ILE A 81 0.29 -5.47 13.36
N ASP A 82 1.20 -4.95 14.18
CA ASP A 82 1.64 -5.64 15.39
C ASP A 82 2.13 -4.66 16.47
N GLN A 83 2.58 -5.19 17.60
CA GLN A 83 3.21 -4.42 18.65
C GLN A 83 4.51 -3.77 18.15
N PRO A 84 4.82 -2.52 18.60
CA PRO A 84 6.03 -1.80 18.19
C PRO A 84 7.31 -2.62 18.38
N GLU A 85 7.41 -3.43 19.43
CA GLU A 85 8.59 -4.26 19.70
C GLU A 85 8.77 -5.37 18.67
N ALA A 86 7.66 -5.95 18.17
CA ALA A 86 7.71 -6.97 17.13
C ALA A 86 8.11 -6.34 15.78
N ILE A 87 7.52 -5.18 15.45
CA ILE A 87 7.89 -4.42 14.25
C ILE A 87 9.36 -3.98 14.32
N ALA A 88 9.84 -3.49 15.47
CA ALA A 88 11.24 -3.09 15.66
C ALA A 88 12.24 -4.25 15.46
N ARG A 89 11.88 -5.49 15.83
CA ARG A 89 12.70 -6.69 15.53
C ARG A 89 12.69 -7.05 14.05
N TYR A 90 11.59 -6.78 13.35
CA TYR A 90 11.40 -7.17 11.95
C TYR A 90 12.03 -6.17 10.96
N VAL A 91 11.95 -4.87 11.24
CA VAL A 91 12.46 -3.80 10.33
C VAL A 91 13.91 -4.02 9.87
N PRO A 92 14.89 -4.41 10.71
CA PRO A 92 16.25 -4.68 10.25
C PRO A 92 16.34 -5.80 9.20
N GLN A 93 15.48 -6.83 9.29
CA GLN A 93 15.44 -7.90 8.30
C GLN A 93 14.83 -7.40 6.98
N VAL A 94 13.80 -6.54 7.05
CA VAL A 94 13.25 -5.88 5.85
C VAL A 94 14.31 -5.05 5.16
N GLN A 95 15.04 -4.21 5.90
CA GLN A 95 16.12 -3.39 5.36
C GLN A 95 17.26 -4.23 4.75
N ALA A 96 17.52 -5.42 5.28
CA ALA A 96 18.54 -6.32 4.77
C ALA A 96 18.10 -7.14 3.56
N LEU A 97 16.79 -7.41 3.42
CA LEU A 97 16.23 -8.23 2.34
C LEU A 97 15.78 -7.37 1.14
N VAL A 98 15.22 -6.20 1.40
CA VAL A 98 14.71 -5.29 0.37
C VAL A 98 15.88 -4.47 -0.18
N GLU A 99 16.44 -4.92 -1.30
CA GLU A 99 17.50 -4.16 -1.99
C GLU A 99 16.92 -3.01 -2.82
N TYR A 100 15.71 -3.20 -3.36
CA TYR A 100 14.95 -2.18 -4.09
C TYR A 100 13.49 -2.28 -3.65
N GLY A 101 12.93 -1.17 -3.18
CA GLY A 101 11.58 -1.13 -2.66
C GLY A 101 11.39 0.02 -1.68
N LEU A 102 10.21 0.04 -1.09
CA LEU A 102 9.80 1.04 -0.12
C LEU A 102 9.16 0.34 1.07
N ALA A 103 9.56 0.70 2.28
CA ALA A 103 8.88 0.27 3.50
C ALA A 103 8.50 1.48 4.34
N ILE A 104 7.23 1.53 4.73
CA ILE A 104 6.63 2.60 5.52
C ILE A 104 6.15 2.02 6.83
N LYS A 105 6.41 2.76 7.92
CA LYS A 105 5.92 2.43 9.26
C LYS A 105 5.01 3.53 9.77
N GLU A 106 3.86 3.18 10.32
CA GLU A 106 2.87 4.15 10.81
C GLU A 106 2.32 3.70 12.17
N PRO A 107 2.14 4.62 13.13
CA PRO A 107 1.39 4.31 14.34
C PRO A 107 -0.08 4.11 13.99
N VAL A 108 -0.69 3.04 14.51
CA VAL A 108 -2.11 2.75 14.30
C VAL A 108 -2.78 2.39 15.62
N THR A 109 -4.06 2.71 15.74
CA THR A 109 -4.90 2.27 16.85
C THR A 109 -5.66 1.02 16.43
N VAL A 110 -5.43 -0.09 17.13
CA VAL A 110 -6.22 -1.31 16.91
C VAL A 110 -7.56 -1.14 17.61
N VAL A 111 -8.60 -0.89 16.82
CA VAL A 111 -9.97 -0.74 17.32
C VAL A 111 -10.54 -2.09 17.76
N HIS A 112 -10.13 -3.19 17.14
CA HIS A 112 -10.65 -4.53 17.38
C HIS A 112 -9.66 -5.63 16.94
N HIS A 113 -9.58 -6.76 17.67
CA HIS A 113 -8.84 -7.96 17.25
C HIS A 113 -9.54 -9.24 17.74
N ALA A 114 -9.87 -10.20 16.88
CA ALA A 114 -10.53 -11.44 17.30
C ALA A 114 -9.54 -12.46 17.94
N PRO A 115 -9.96 -13.27 18.92
CA PRO A 115 -11.29 -13.33 19.52
C PRO A 115 -11.53 -12.22 20.56
N VAL A 116 -12.75 -11.69 20.61
CA VAL A 116 -13.17 -10.59 21.50
C VAL A 116 -14.29 -11.07 22.41
N SER A 117 -14.27 -10.66 23.68
CA SER A 117 -15.38 -10.92 24.60
C SER A 117 -16.58 -10.01 24.25
N PRO A 118 -17.84 -10.46 24.40
CA PRO A 118 -19.02 -9.66 24.04
C PRO A 118 -19.05 -8.25 24.67
N ASP A 119 -18.47 -8.08 25.85
CA ASP A 119 -18.42 -6.81 26.58
C ASP A 119 -17.44 -5.77 25.98
N GLU A 120 -16.46 -6.22 25.19
CA GLU A 120 -15.50 -5.34 24.50
C GLU A 120 -16.07 -4.74 23.20
N LEU A 121 -17.09 -5.36 22.60
CA LEU A 121 -17.75 -4.88 21.38
C LEU A 121 -18.61 -3.61 21.60
N ALA A 122 -19.04 -3.35 22.83
CA ALA A 122 -19.97 -2.26 23.16
C ALA A 122 -19.28 -0.92 23.49
N GLN A 123 -17.95 -0.84 23.40
CA GLN A 123 -17.21 0.34 23.86
C GLN A 123 -17.23 1.49 22.81
N PRO A 124 -17.46 2.76 23.21
CA PRO A 124 -17.53 3.88 22.27
C PRO A 124 -16.22 4.14 21.52
N LEU A 125 -16.32 4.45 20.21
CA LEU A 125 -15.18 4.76 19.33
C LEU A 125 -14.27 5.90 19.84
N GLN A 126 -14.81 6.81 20.69
CA GLN A 126 -14.07 7.91 21.30
C GLN A 126 -12.89 7.44 22.17
N LYS A 127 -12.90 6.20 22.68
CA LYS A 127 -11.77 5.62 23.43
C LYS A 127 -10.56 5.23 22.57
N PHE A 128 -10.74 5.19 21.25
CA PHE A 128 -9.72 4.81 20.26
C PHE A 128 -9.25 6.02 19.44
N MET A 129 -9.61 7.25 19.84
CA MET A 129 -8.95 8.42 19.26
C MET A 129 -7.45 8.31 19.57
N PRO A 130 -6.57 8.44 18.56
CA PRO A 130 -5.15 8.52 18.84
C PRO A 130 -4.96 9.66 19.83
N LEU A 131 -4.33 9.38 20.97
CA LEU A 131 -3.78 10.43 21.82
C LEU A 131 -2.96 11.30 20.87
N ARG A 132 -3.27 12.60 20.80
CA ARG A 132 -2.53 13.57 19.98
C ARG A 132 -1.12 13.70 20.56
N GLU A 133 -0.30 12.69 20.34
CA GLU A 133 1.14 12.85 20.20
C GLU A 133 1.37 13.03 18.70
N GLN A 134 1.00 14.23 18.23
CA GLN A 134 1.73 14.87 17.15
C GLN A 134 3.13 15.24 17.70
N GLU A 135 3.87 14.26 18.22
CA GLU A 135 5.29 14.45 18.47
C GLU A 135 5.99 14.29 17.12
N ASN A 136 5.96 15.38 16.37
CA ASN A 136 7.04 15.80 15.49
C ASN A 136 7.65 14.69 14.61
N LEU A 137 6.82 13.97 13.87
CA LEU A 137 7.28 13.29 12.67
C LEU A 137 7.54 14.38 11.63
N MET A 138 8.70 15.03 11.70
CA MET A 138 9.29 15.70 10.54
C MET A 138 9.63 14.59 9.54
N SER A 139 8.61 14.09 8.84
CA SER A 139 8.81 13.28 7.66
C SER A 139 8.80 14.21 6.47
N ASP A 140 9.87 14.16 5.69
CA ASP A 140 9.92 14.85 4.39
C ASP A 140 9.00 14.17 3.36
N PHE A 141 8.35 13.05 3.72
CA PHE A 141 7.52 12.22 2.84
C PHE A 141 6.03 12.21 3.22
N GLU A 142 5.21 12.18 2.18
CA GLU A 142 3.75 12.02 2.26
C GLU A 142 3.27 10.85 1.41
N ARG A 143 2.18 10.24 1.86
CA ARG A 143 1.36 9.31 1.07
C ARG A 143 0.10 10.02 0.59
N LEU A 144 -0.08 10.05 -0.72
CA LEU A 144 -1.32 10.41 -1.37
C LEU A 144 -2.11 9.13 -1.70
N THR A 145 -3.31 9.00 -1.16
CA THR A 145 -4.22 7.88 -1.45
C THR A 145 -5.44 8.38 -2.19
N ILE A 146 -5.67 7.85 -3.38
CA ILE A 146 -6.72 8.27 -4.31
C ILE A 146 -7.67 7.10 -4.52
N TYR A 147 -8.95 7.32 -4.21
CA TYR A 147 -10.03 6.34 -4.37
C TYR A 147 -10.87 6.73 -5.58
N VAL A 148 -10.89 5.86 -6.61
CA VAL A 148 -11.65 6.04 -7.86
C VAL A 148 -12.32 4.73 -8.27
N GLY A 149 -13.36 4.81 -9.10
CA GLY A 149 -13.93 3.63 -9.76
C GLY A 149 -13.01 3.06 -10.84
N GLU A 150 -13.07 1.74 -11.04
CA GLU A 150 -12.38 1.05 -12.13
C GLU A 150 -12.83 1.53 -13.53
N SER A 151 -14.10 1.91 -13.67
CA SER A 151 -14.69 2.35 -14.95
C SER A 151 -14.52 3.84 -15.23
N GLU A 152 -14.03 4.63 -14.26
CA GLU A 152 -13.78 6.06 -14.45
C GLU A 152 -12.69 6.29 -15.52
N GLN A 153 -12.91 7.28 -16.39
CA GLN A 153 -12.01 7.58 -17.50
C GLN A 153 -11.49 9.02 -17.49
N TRP A 154 -10.23 9.16 -17.85
CA TRP A 154 -9.55 10.41 -18.15
C TRP A 154 -9.01 10.36 -19.58
N GLN A 155 -9.47 11.26 -20.45
CA GLN A 155 -9.02 11.36 -21.84
C GLN A 155 -9.05 10.02 -22.62
N GLY A 156 -10.10 9.22 -22.42
CA GLY A 156 -10.28 7.92 -23.08
C GLY A 156 -9.48 6.77 -22.47
N LYS A 157 -8.90 6.96 -21.28
CA LYS A 157 -8.09 5.97 -20.55
C LYS A 157 -8.61 5.78 -19.13
N PRO A 158 -8.55 4.59 -18.53
CA PRO A 158 -8.92 4.41 -17.12
C PRO A 158 -8.14 5.35 -16.18
N VAL A 159 -8.84 6.05 -15.28
CA VAL A 159 -8.25 7.09 -14.40
C VAL A 159 -7.12 6.53 -13.56
N HIS A 160 -7.30 5.36 -12.94
CA HIS A 160 -6.27 4.73 -12.11
C HIS A 160 -4.96 4.49 -12.87
N LEU A 161 -5.04 4.10 -14.14
CA LEU A 161 -3.88 3.87 -15.00
C LEU A 161 -3.25 5.20 -15.43
N ALA A 162 -4.08 6.19 -15.79
CA ALA A 162 -3.62 7.53 -16.12
C ALA A 162 -2.88 8.18 -14.94
N LEU A 163 -3.39 8.03 -13.70
CA LEU A 163 -2.76 8.56 -12.49
C LEU A 163 -1.37 7.95 -12.26
N VAL A 164 -1.22 6.63 -12.41
CA VAL A 164 0.09 5.96 -12.30
C VAL A 164 1.03 6.41 -13.41
N GLU A 165 0.53 6.59 -14.63
CA GLU A 165 1.33 7.12 -15.75
C GLU A 165 1.83 8.53 -15.52
N GLU A 166 0.95 9.43 -15.11
CA GLU A 166 1.30 10.81 -14.87
C GLU A 166 2.22 10.97 -13.66
N ALA A 167 2.01 10.19 -12.58
CA ALA A 167 2.94 10.11 -11.47
C ALA A 167 4.36 9.78 -11.95
N ARG A 168 4.48 8.81 -12.87
CA ARG A 168 5.77 8.42 -13.46
C ARG A 168 6.36 9.54 -14.30
N ARG A 169 5.55 10.23 -15.10
CA ARG A 169 6.00 11.35 -15.95
C ARG A 169 6.49 12.54 -15.13
N CYS A 170 5.85 12.80 -14.00
CA CYS A 170 6.28 13.79 -13.00
C CYS A 170 7.55 13.36 -12.24
N GLY A 171 8.04 12.14 -12.47
CA GLY A 171 9.26 11.62 -11.84
C GLY A 171 9.07 11.30 -10.36
N LEU A 172 7.86 10.91 -9.96
CA LEU A 172 7.60 10.49 -8.58
C LEU A 172 8.28 9.15 -8.28
N MET A 173 8.53 8.90 -6.99
CA MET A 173 9.30 7.75 -6.52
C MET A 173 8.61 6.42 -6.85
N GLY A 174 7.29 6.40 -6.79
CA GLY A 174 6.50 5.24 -7.15
C GLY A 174 5.01 5.51 -7.01
N ALA A 175 4.22 4.78 -7.79
CA ALA A 175 2.78 4.78 -7.66
C ALA A 175 2.27 3.35 -7.80
N THR A 176 1.32 2.99 -6.96
CA THR A 176 0.76 1.64 -6.87
C THR A 176 -0.75 1.72 -6.88
N ALA A 177 -1.42 1.01 -7.76
CA ALA A 177 -2.87 0.86 -7.77
C ALA A 177 -3.27 -0.56 -7.37
N VAL A 178 -4.12 -0.66 -6.36
CA VAL A 178 -4.72 -1.92 -5.90
C VAL A 178 -6.19 -1.93 -6.28
N ARG A 179 -6.64 -3.04 -6.87
CA ARG A 179 -8.07 -3.29 -7.11
C ARG A 179 -8.69 -3.87 -5.84
N GLY A 180 -9.75 -3.23 -5.35
CA GLY A 180 -10.54 -3.75 -4.24
C GLY A 180 -11.46 -4.89 -4.69
N VAL A 181 -11.81 -5.77 -3.76
CA VAL A 181 -12.74 -6.89 -4.02
C VAL A 181 -14.21 -6.42 -4.02
N THR A 182 -14.50 -5.35 -3.28
CA THR A 182 -15.84 -4.75 -3.12
C THR A 182 -15.71 -3.31 -2.58
N GLY A 183 -16.72 -2.47 -2.75
CA GLY A 183 -16.76 -1.10 -2.20
C GLY A 183 -18.11 -0.40 -2.37
N TYR A 184 -18.30 0.70 -1.62
CA TYR A 184 -19.48 1.57 -1.68
C TYR A 184 -19.08 3.05 -1.53
N GLY A 185 -19.79 3.99 -2.17
CA GLY A 185 -19.45 5.43 -2.11
C GLY A 185 -20.56 6.34 -2.66
N LYS A 186 -20.36 7.68 -2.59
CA LYS A 186 -21.41 8.67 -2.94
C LYS A 186 -21.89 8.64 -4.39
N HIS A 187 -21.06 8.19 -5.34
CA HIS A 187 -21.47 7.98 -6.74
C HIS A 187 -22.24 6.66 -6.96
N THR A 188 -22.39 5.85 -5.91
CA THR A 188 -23.07 4.54 -5.94
C THR A 188 -24.28 4.63 -5.04
N GLN A 189 -25.36 5.24 -5.54
CA GLN A 189 -26.45 5.64 -4.68
C GLN A 189 -27.24 4.48 -4.06
N GLU A 190 -27.14 3.21 -4.53
CA GLU A 190 -27.99 2.12 -4.02
C GLU A 190 -27.44 0.67 -4.01
N GLN A 191 -26.17 0.37 -4.36
CA GLN A 191 -25.72 -1.04 -4.47
C GLN A 191 -24.30 -1.32 -3.96
N ILE A 192 -24.16 -2.37 -3.13
CA ILE A 192 -22.88 -2.99 -2.76
C ILE A 192 -22.33 -3.71 -3.98
N LYS A 193 -21.20 -3.26 -4.52
CA LYS A 193 -20.57 -3.91 -5.68
C LYS A 193 -19.76 -5.11 -5.23
N LEU A 194 -20.13 -6.31 -5.67
CA LEU A 194 -19.46 -7.57 -5.33
C LEU A 194 -18.80 -8.18 -6.57
N LEU A 195 -17.65 -8.84 -6.41
CA LEU A 195 -17.17 -9.84 -7.36
C LEU A 195 -18.10 -11.06 -7.31
N GLY A 196 -19.16 -11.03 -8.12
CA GLY A 196 -20.10 -12.13 -8.32
C GLY A 196 -20.12 -12.54 -9.79
N ILE A 197 -20.12 -13.85 -10.04
CA ILE A 197 -19.96 -14.54 -11.34
C ILE A 197 -21.04 -14.16 -12.41
N ILE A 198 -21.99 -13.27 -12.13
CA ILE A 198 -23.17 -13.02 -13.00
C ILE A 198 -23.48 -11.53 -13.26
N GLU A 199 -22.73 -10.56 -12.73
CA GLU A 199 -23.00 -9.13 -13.04
C GLU A 199 -21.81 -8.42 -13.69
N LEU A 200 -21.88 -8.31 -15.02
CA LEU A 200 -20.92 -7.71 -15.95
C LEU A 200 -20.72 -6.17 -15.82
N SER A 201 -21.04 -5.59 -14.67
CA SER A 201 -20.85 -4.15 -14.41
C SER A 201 -20.73 -3.84 -12.91
N SER A 202 -19.76 -4.44 -12.22
CA SER A 202 -19.31 -3.92 -10.94
C SER A 202 -18.13 -2.96 -11.18
N ASP A 203 -18.38 -1.65 -11.11
CA ASP A 203 -17.31 -0.65 -11.12
C ASP A 203 -16.57 -0.69 -9.76
N LEU A 204 -15.61 -1.61 -9.65
CA LEU A 204 -14.87 -1.92 -8.43
C LEU A 204 -14.02 -0.72 -7.99
N PRO A 205 -13.79 -0.54 -6.67
CA PRO A 205 -12.92 0.53 -6.21
C PRO A 205 -11.46 0.23 -6.57
N MET A 206 -10.80 1.24 -7.11
CA MET A 206 -9.35 1.29 -7.31
C MET A 206 -8.75 2.25 -6.29
N VAL A 207 -7.70 1.79 -5.61
CA VAL A 207 -6.95 2.60 -4.66
C VAL A 207 -5.56 2.85 -5.24
N VAL A 208 -5.30 4.09 -5.67
CA VAL A 208 -3.99 4.51 -6.13
C VAL A 208 -3.24 5.18 -4.98
N THR A 209 -2.09 4.64 -4.63
CA THR A 209 -1.20 5.14 -3.59
C THR A 209 0.08 5.66 -4.22
N VAL A 210 0.44 6.90 -3.92
CA VAL A 210 1.69 7.54 -4.31
C VAL A 210 2.42 7.96 -3.05
N ILE A 211 3.70 7.60 -2.92
CA ILE A 211 4.54 8.03 -1.78
C ILE A 211 5.75 8.76 -2.34
N ASP A 212 5.96 10.00 -1.90
CA ASP A 212 7.11 10.81 -2.27
C ASP A 212 7.32 11.96 -1.29
N GLN A 213 8.33 12.79 -1.54
CA GLN A 213 8.58 14.01 -0.80
C GLN A 213 7.40 14.99 -0.89
N ILE A 214 7.18 15.77 0.16
CA ILE A 214 6.08 16.74 0.27
C ILE A 214 6.01 17.64 -0.98
N ASP A 215 7.13 18.28 -1.36
CA ASP A 215 7.19 19.19 -2.50
C ASP A 215 6.79 18.52 -3.83
N LYS A 216 7.10 17.23 -3.98
CA LYS A 216 6.76 16.43 -5.16
C LYS A 216 5.27 16.10 -5.20
N ILE A 217 4.69 15.74 -4.05
CA ILE A 217 3.25 15.53 -3.92
C ILE A 217 2.50 16.84 -4.19
N GLU A 218 2.96 17.97 -3.67
CA GLU A 218 2.34 19.27 -3.93
C GLU A 218 2.31 19.66 -5.40
N GLN A 219 3.39 19.38 -6.14
CA GLN A 219 3.45 19.61 -7.59
C GLN A 219 2.50 18.69 -8.37
N PHE A 220 2.24 17.48 -7.86
CA PHE A 220 1.38 16.50 -8.52
C PHE A 220 -0.11 16.72 -8.23
N LEU A 221 -0.46 17.29 -7.07
CA LEU A 221 -1.85 17.47 -6.63
C LEU A 221 -2.77 18.19 -7.64
N PRO A 222 -2.37 19.29 -8.31
CA PRO A 222 -3.23 19.95 -9.29
C PRO A 222 -3.65 19.03 -10.43
N LEU A 223 -2.75 18.13 -10.85
CA LEU A 223 -3.03 17.16 -11.90
C LEU A 223 -4.02 16.10 -11.41
N VAL A 224 -3.85 15.60 -10.19
CA VAL A 224 -4.81 14.68 -9.55
C VAL A 224 -6.19 15.32 -9.44
N GLN A 225 -6.28 16.57 -9.02
CA GLN A 225 -7.55 17.30 -8.91
C GLN A 225 -8.25 17.50 -10.26
N ALA A 226 -7.48 17.65 -11.35
CA ALA A 226 -8.04 17.72 -12.69
C ALA A 226 -8.56 16.35 -13.18
N MET A 227 -7.85 15.27 -12.83
CA MET A 227 -8.16 13.91 -13.29
C MET A 227 -9.28 13.23 -12.51
N VAL A 228 -9.39 13.53 -11.21
CA VAL A 228 -10.35 12.91 -10.29
C VAL A 228 -11.60 13.78 -10.20
N GLY A 229 -12.53 13.55 -11.12
CA GLY A 229 -13.81 14.27 -11.18
C GLY A 229 -14.82 13.85 -10.10
N GLY A 230 -14.67 12.65 -9.54
CA GLY A 230 -15.41 12.10 -8.41
C GLY A 230 -14.53 11.15 -7.61
N GLY A 231 -14.71 11.05 -6.29
CA GLY A 231 -13.89 10.21 -5.42
C GLY A 231 -13.39 10.90 -4.16
N ILE A 232 -12.37 10.32 -3.52
CA ILE A 232 -11.73 10.86 -2.32
C ILE A 232 -10.22 10.82 -2.54
N VAL A 233 -9.57 11.94 -2.21
CA VAL A 233 -8.10 12.05 -2.18
C VAL A 233 -7.70 12.37 -0.75
N VAL A 234 -6.87 11.52 -0.15
CA VAL A 234 -6.38 11.64 1.23
C VAL A 234 -4.87 11.83 1.21
N ARG A 235 -4.37 12.69 2.10
CA ARG A 235 -2.93 12.90 2.34
C ARG A 235 -2.62 12.50 3.77
N ASP A 236 -1.58 11.69 3.94
CA ASP A 236 -1.02 11.30 5.23
C ASP A 236 0.48 11.56 5.27
N ALA A 237 1.01 12.11 6.37
CA ALA A 237 2.45 12.09 6.61
C ALA A 237 2.88 10.65 6.96
N VAL A 238 3.97 10.17 6.37
CA VAL A 238 4.41 8.77 6.51
C VAL A 238 5.86 8.66 6.94
N ASN A 239 6.20 7.73 7.83
CA ASN A 239 7.59 7.46 8.19
C ASN A 239 8.19 6.40 7.26
N VAL A 240 9.04 6.84 6.33
CA VAL A 240 9.76 5.93 5.43
C VAL A 240 10.94 5.33 6.19
N VAL A 241 10.83 4.05 6.56
CA VAL A 241 11.88 3.33 7.31
C VAL A 241 12.91 2.68 6.40
N HIS A 242 12.57 2.50 5.13
CA HIS A 242 13.50 2.04 4.11
C HIS A 242 13.05 2.52 2.74
N HIS A 243 13.95 3.18 2.02
CA HIS A 243 13.84 3.36 0.58
C HIS A 243 15.24 3.16 -0.02
N ALA A 244 15.33 2.39 -1.10
CA ALA A 244 16.59 2.19 -1.79
C ALA A 244 16.56 2.92 -3.15
N PRO A 245 17.44 3.92 -3.37
CA PRO A 245 17.50 4.62 -4.64
C PRO A 245 18.01 3.71 -5.74
N VAL A 246 17.52 3.90 -6.97
CA VAL A 246 18.11 3.26 -8.16
C VAL A 246 19.43 3.91 -8.48
N LYS A 247 20.50 3.11 -8.52
CA LYS A 247 21.78 3.49 -9.13
C LYS A 247 21.67 3.55 -10.65
#